data_AF-A0A949Q4E5-F1
#
_entry.id   AF-A0A949Q4E5-F1
#
_cell.length_a   1.000
_cell.length_b   1.000
_cell.length_c   1.000
_cell.angle_alpha   90.00
_cell.angle_beta   90.00
_cell.angle_gamma   90.00
#
_symmetry.space_group_name_H-M   'P 1'
#
loop_
_entity.id
_entity.type
_entity.pdbx_description
1 polymer ?
#
loop_
_entity_poly.entity_id
_entity_poly.type
_entity_poly.pdbx_seq_one_letter_code
_entity_poly.pdbx_strand_id
1 'polypeptide(L)'
;MCDMYNTEIPALLVAAINAADKHDAERLFDDADFCGRKLLEGLISTGRLLSGMGDGVDPHMNELRSLGDSIAVTAELVAGFSEVVEAYRLRVARGEISGRGQP
;
A
#
# COMPACT_ATOMS: atom_id res chain seq x y z
N MET A 1 -8.82 -24.43 3.71
CA MET A 1 -9.74 -23.37 4.20
C MET A 1 -8.88 -22.38 4.97
N CYS A 2 -8.41 -21.31 4.30
CA CYS A 2 -7.85 -20.06 4.85
C CYS A 2 -7.13 -19.25 3.73
N ASP A 3 -7.82 -18.97 2.62
CA ASP A 3 -7.41 -17.90 1.67
C ASP A 3 -8.33 -16.68 1.80
N MET A 4 -9.02 -16.54 2.94
CA MET A 4 -10.16 -15.63 3.11
C MET A 4 -9.77 -14.22 3.60
N TYR A 5 -8.48 -13.92 3.73
CA TYR A 5 -8.02 -12.68 4.37
C TYR A 5 -7.05 -11.83 3.54
N ASN A 6 -6.65 -12.31 2.35
CA ASN A 6 -5.84 -11.49 1.46
C ASN A 6 -6.74 -10.89 0.39
N THR A 7 -6.72 -9.57 0.26
CA THR A 7 -7.44 -8.89 -0.82
C THR A 7 -6.70 -9.09 -2.13
N GLU A 8 -7.42 -9.01 -3.26
CA GLU A 8 -6.79 -9.01 -4.59
C GLU A 8 -6.18 -7.65 -4.95
N ILE A 9 -6.16 -6.69 -4.02
CA ILE A 9 -5.76 -5.30 -4.28
C ILE A 9 -4.33 -5.21 -4.83
N PRO A 10 -3.30 -5.86 -4.24
CA PRO A 10 -1.94 -5.79 -4.78
C PRO A 10 -1.86 -6.31 -6.22
N ALA A 11 -2.49 -7.46 -6.50
CA ALA A 11 -2.50 -8.06 -7.83
C ALA A 11 -3.19 -7.16 -8.87
N LEU A 12 -4.31 -6.53 -8.50
CA LEU A 12 -5.03 -5.60 -9.37
C LEU A 12 -4.21 -4.33 -9.67
N LEU A 13 -3.54 -3.79 -8.65
CA LEU A 13 -2.67 -2.63 -8.79
C LEU A 13 -1.48 -2.91 -9.73
N VAL A 14 -0.85 -4.08 -9.58
CA VAL A 14 0.25 -4.53 -10.47
C VAL A 14 -0.25 -4.78 -11.89
N ALA A 15 -1.43 -5.38 -12.07
CA ALA A 15 -2.02 -5.56 -13.39
C ALA A 15 -2.30 -4.21 -14.06
N ALA A 16 -2.83 -3.24 -13.32
CA ALA A 16 -3.12 -1.90 -13.82
C ALA A 16 -1.85 -1.17 -14.30
N ILE A 17 -0.77 -1.14 -13.50
CA ILE A 17 0.48 -0.48 -13.89
C ILE A 17 1.16 -1.16 -15.09
N ASN A 18 1.02 -2.48 -15.25
CA ASN A 18 1.57 -3.19 -16.41
C ASN A 18 0.79 -2.94 -17.70
N ALA A 19 -0.53 -2.72 -17.60
CA ALA A 19 -1.39 -2.42 -18.74
C ALA A 19 -1.41 -0.92 -19.12
N ALA A 20 -1.02 -0.04 -18.20
CA ALA A 20 -1.06 1.40 -18.40
C ALA A 20 -0.09 1.88 -19.50
N ASP A 21 -0.56 2.85 -20.29
CA ASP A 21 0.31 3.62 -21.18
C ASP A 21 1.29 4.49 -20.37
N LYS A 22 2.17 5.22 -21.06
CA LYS A 22 3.19 6.03 -20.38
C LYS A 22 2.58 7.05 -19.41
N HIS A 23 1.56 7.80 -19.84
CA HIS A 23 1.03 8.90 -19.05
C HIS A 23 0.29 8.38 -17.82
N ASP A 24 -0.52 7.35 -18.01
CA ASP A 24 -1.24 6.71 -16.92
C ASP A 24 -0.27 6.02 -15.96
N ALA A 25 0.78 5.36 -16.47
CA ALA A 25 1.79 4.72 -15.63
C ALA A 25 2.56 5.73 -14.76
N GLU A 26 2.88 6.91 -15.29
CA GLU A 26 3.49 8.00 -14.52
C GLU A 26 2.57 8.50 -13.39
N ARG A 27 1.27 8.65 -13.68
CA ARG A 27 0.29 9.08 -12.67
C ARG A 27 0.08 8.02 -11.60
N LEU A 28 -0.08 6.75 -12.00
CA LEU A 28 -0.20 5.63 -11.06
C LEU A 28 1.04 5.52 -10.17
N PHE A 29 2.23 5.76 -10.71
CA PHE A 29 3.47 5.80 -9.92
C PHE A 29 3.45 6.91 -8.86
N ASP A 30 3.06 8.14 -9.24
CA ASP A 30 3.00 9.26 -8.29
C ASP A 30 1.96 9.01 -7.19
N ASP A 31 0.78 8.53 -7.58
CA ASP A 31 -0.31 8.23 -6.65
C ASP A 31 0.10 7.08 -5.71
N ALA A 32 0.76 6.04 -6.22
CA ALA A 32 1.23 4.92 -5.41
C ALA A 32 2.34 5.35 -4.43
N ASP A 33 3.33 6.11 -4.87
CA ASP A 33 4.39 6.62 -3.98
C ASP A 33 3.80 7.52 -2.88
N PHE A 34 2.89 8.42 -3.23
CA PHE A 34 2.24 9.30 -2.27
C PHE A 34 1.36 8.51 -1.28
N CYS A 35 0.44 7.68 -1.79
CA CYS A 35 -0.49 6.92 -0.95
C CYS A 35 0.24 5.92 -0.06
N GLY A 36 1.22 5.19 -0.61
CA GLY A 36 2.04 4.25 0.15
C GLY A 36 2.73 4.91 1.34
N ARG A 37 3.36 6.08 1.13
CA ARG A 37 3.98 6.85 2.21
C ARG A 37 2.96 7.33 3.25
N LYS A 38 1.81 7.86 2.83
CA LYS A 38 0.78 8.36 3.76
C LYS A 38 0.11 7.27 4.58
N LEU A 39 -0.16 6.11 3.98
CA LEU A 39 -0.67 4.96 4.72
C LEU A 39 0.35 4.41 5.71
N LEU A 40 1.64 4.38 5.35
CA LEU A 40 2.70 3.98 6.27
C LEU A 40 2.85 4.96 7.45
N GLU A 41 2.80 6.28 7.20
CA GLU A 41 2.77 7.30 8.26
C GLU A 41 1.55 7.10 9.20
N GLY A 42 0.39 6.77 8.63
CA GLY A 42 -0.83 6.44 9.37
C GLY A 42 -0.65 5.20 10.26
N LEU A 43 -0.10 4.11 9.71
CA LEU A 43 0.19 2.88 10.45
C LEU A 43 1.14 3.11 11.62
N ILE A 44 2.21 3.88 11.41
CA ILE A 44 3.16 4.25 12.47
C ILE A 44 2.47 5.04 13.57
N SER A 45 1.62 5.99 13.19
CA SER A 45 0.87 6.83 14.14
C SER A 45 -0.12 5.98 14.95
N THR A 46 -0.87 5.10 14.30
CA THR A 46 -1.78 4.15 14.96
C THR A 46 -1.03 3.23 15.92
N GLY A 47 0.11 2.66 15.50
CA GLY A 47 0.94 1.83 16.39
C GLY A 47 1.42 2.57 17.64
N ARG A 48 1.82 3.84 17.50
CA ARG A 48 2.20 4.69 18.64
C ARG A 48 1.02 4.99 19.57
N LEU A 49 -0.16 5.30 19.01
CA LEU A 49 -1.37 5.52 19.80
C LEU A 49 -1.73 4.28 20.62
N LEU A 50 -1.69 3.09 20.00
CA LEU A 50 -1.95 1.83 20.69
C LEU A 50 -0.93 1.55 21.80
N SER A 51 0.34 1.84 21.58
CA SER A 51 1.36 1.72 22.64
C SER A 51 1.17 2.70 23.80
N GLY A 52 0.48 3.83 23.55
CA GLY A 52 0.17 4.85 24.55
C GLY A 52 -1.15 4.62 25.30
N MET A 53 -2.01 3.72 24.81
CA MET A 53 -3.18 3.22 25.54
C MET A 53 -2.67 2.31 26.66
N GLY A 54 -2.23 2.89 27.77
CA GLY A 54 -1.71 2.17 28.93
C GLY A 54 -2.76 1.26 29.61
N ASP A 55 -2.34 0.59 30.67
CA ASP A 55 -3.10 -0.44 31.45
C ASP A 55 -4.52 -0.04 31.94
N GLY A 56 -4.95 1.20 31.71
CA GLY A 56 -6.27 1.72 32.06
C GLY A 56 -7.34 1.60 30.97
N VAL A 57 -6.99 1.11 29.77
CA VAL A 57 -7.96 0.86 28.69
C VAL A 57 -7.97 -0.64 28.38
N ASP A 58 -9.10 -1.29 28.66
CA ASP A 58 -9.33 -2.69 28.31
C ASP A 58 -10.29 -2.74 27.10
N PRO A 59 -9.77 -2.65 25.86
CA PRO A 59 -10.60 -2.58 24.67
C PRO A 59 -11.40 -3.86 24.49
N HIS A 60 -12.64 -3.73 24.04
CA HIS A 60 -13.47 -4.90 23.79
C HIS A 60 -12.87 -5.74 22.64
N MET A 61 -13.01 -7.07 22.71
CA MET A 61 -12.48 -7.99 21.68
C MET A 61 -12.93 -7.65 20.24
N ASN A 62 -14.12 -7.05 20.08
CA ASN A 62 -14.61 -6.62 18.77
C ASN A 62 -13.85 -5.40 18.23
N GLU A 63 -13.45 -4.47 19.12
CA GLU A 63 -12.66 -3.29 18.76
C GLU A 63 -11.24 -3.70 18.36
N LEU A 64 -10.63 -4.62 19.12
CA LEU A 64 -9.34 -5.20 18.78
C LEU A 64 -9.36 -5.93 17.43
N ARG A 65 -10.44 -6.66 17.13
CA ARG A 65 -10.61 -7.32 15.82
C ARG A 65 -10.72 -6.29 14.69
N SER A 66 -11.61 -5.30 14.83
CA SER A 66 -11.79 -4.25 13.83
C SER A 66 -10.50 -3.46 13.58
N LEU A 67 -9.71 -3.22 14.63
CA LEU A 67 -8.41 -2.57 14.53
C LEU A 67 -7.39 -3.46 13.79
N GLY A 68 -7.34 -4.75 14.13
CA GLY A 68 -6.50 -5.72 13.44
C GLY A 68 -6.81 -5.79 11.94
N ASP A 69 -8.09 -5.85 11.59
CA ASP A 69 -8.56 -5.85 10.19
C ASP A 69 -8.15 -4.54 9.48
N SER A 70 -8.30 -3.38 10.14
CA SER A 70 -7.89 -2.09 9.58
C SER A 70 -6.38 -2.01 9.35
N ILE A 71 -5.56 -2.55 10.27
CA ILE A 71 -4.10 -2.60 10.12
C ILE A 71 -3.73 -3.52 8.96
N ALA A 72 -4.35 -4.70 8.86
CA ALA A 72 -4.09 -5.66 7.79
C ALA A 72 -4.39 -5.08 6.41
N VAL A 73 -5.57 -4.48 6.22
CA VAL A 73 -5.95 -3.83 4.95
C VAL A 73 -5.01 -2.67 4.60
N THR A 74 -4.62 -1.87 5.59
CA THR A 74 -3.69 -0.76 5.36
C THR A 74 -2.31 -1.26 4.96
N ALA A 75 -1.82 -2.34 5.59
CA ALA A 75 -0.54 -2.95 5.24
C ALA A 75 -0.56 -3.57 3.84
N GLU A 76 -1.66 -4.23 3.44
CA GLU A 76 -1.85 -4.72 2.06
C GLU A 76 -1.82 -3.59 1.04
N LEU A 77 -2.49 -2.46 1.32
CA LEU A 77 -2.45 -1.30 0.44
C LEU A 77 -1.03 -0.73 0.31
N VAL A 78 -0.28 -0.62 1.41
CA VAL A 78 1.12 -0.18 1.39
C VAL A 78 1.99 -1.13 0.57
N ALA A 79 1.80 -2.44 0.71
CA ALA A 79 2.52 -3.45 -0.08
C ALA A 79 2.18 -3.32 -1.57
N GLY A 80 0.89 -3.25 -1.92
CA GLY A 80 0.45 -3.07 -3.31
C GLY A 80 0.97 -1.79 -3.97
N PHE A 81 0.99 -0.67 -3.24
CA PHE A 81 1.57 0.57 -3.76
C PHE A 81 3.09 0.48 -3.95
N SER A 82 3.78 -0.24 -3.06
CA SER A 82 5.23 -0.49 -3.20
C SER A 82 5.52 -1.34 -4.45
N GLU A 83 4.71 -2.36 -4.72
CA GLU A 83 4.82 -3.17 -5.93
C GLU A 83 4.55 -2.38 -7.21
N VAL A 84 3.59 -1.45 -7.21
CA VAL A 84 3.36 -0.53 -8.35
C VAL A 84 4.60 0.32 -8.63
N VAL A 85 5.23 0.86 -7.58
CA VAL A 85 6.44 1.67 -7.69
C VAL A 85 7.59 0.85 -8.28
N GLU A 86 7.77 -0.39 -7.83
CA GLU A 86 8.80 -1.29 -8.38
C GLU A 86 8.50 -1.70 -9.83
N ALA A 87 7.24 -2.05 -10.13
CA ALA A 87 6.81 -2.41 -11.48
C ALA A 87 7.06 -1.25 -12.47
N TYR A 88 6.69 -0.02 -12.10
CA TYR A 88 6.98 1.15 -12.92
C TYR A 88 8.49 1.31 -13.17
N ARG A 89 9.32 1.24 -12.13
CA ARG A 89 10.79 1.34 -12.25
C ARG A 89 11.37 0.26 -13.17
N LEU A 90 10.83 -0.96 -13.09
CA LEU A 90 11.23 -2.07 -13.95
C LEU A 90 10.87 -1.83 -15.42
N ARG A 91 9.65 -1.34 -15.69
CA ARG A 91 9.23 -0.96 -17.05
C ARG A 91 10.12 0.14 -17.64
N VAL A 92 10.50 1.13 -16.83
CA VAL A 92 11.47 2.17 -17.23
C VAL A 92 12.85 1.55 -17.53
N ALA A 93 13.37 0.69 -16.65
CA ALA A 93 14.67 0.06 -16.82
C ALA A 93 14.75 -0.83 -18.07
N ARG A 94 13.62 -1.43 -18.47
CA ARG A 94 13.49 -2.23 -19.71
C ARG A 94 13.28 -1.39 -20.96
N GLY A 95 13.10 -0.07 -20.82
CA GLY A 95 12.78 0.82 -21.93
C GLY A 95 11.37 0.64 -22.48
N GLU A 96 10.47 -0.04 -21.75
CA GLU A 96 9.06 -0.22 -22.14
C GLU A 96 8.29 1.11 -22.09
N ILE A 97 8.69 1.99 -21.17
CA ILE A 97 8.21 3.37 -21.06
C ILE A 97 9.42 4.29 -20.87
N SER A 98 9.37 5.48 -21.49
CA SER A 98 10.38 6.51 -21.23
C SER A 98 10.12 7.05 -19.83
N GLY A 99 10.96 6.71 -18.85
CA GLY A 99 10.82 7.23 -17.49
C GLY A 99 10.88 8.75 -17.44
N ARG A 100 10.58 9.33 -16.25
CA ARG A 100 10.88 10.73 -15.98
C ARG A 100 12.34 10.96 -16.36
N GLY A 101 12.58 11.94 -17.25
CA GLY A 101 13.90 12.24 -17.78
C GLY A 101 14.94 12.14 -16.68
N GLN A 102 15.96 11.32 -16.90
CA GLN A 102 17.16 11.44 -16.09
C GLN A 102 17.58 12.92 -16.13
N PRO A 103 18.00 13.51 -15.00
CA PRO A 103 18.66 14.81 -15.06
C PRO A 103 19.82 14.79 -16.06
#